data_AF-A0A8S3VHR8-F1
#
_entry.id   AF-A0A8S3VHR8-F1
#
_cell.length_a   1.000
_cell.length_b   1.000
_cell.length_c   1.000
_cell.angle_alpha   90.00
_cell.angle_beta   90.00
_cell.angle_gamma   90.00
#
_symmetry.space_group_name_H-M   'P 1'
#
loop_
_entity.id
_entity.type
_entity.pdbx_description
1 polymer ?
#
loop_
_entity_poly.entity_id
_entity_poly.type
_entity_poly.pdbx_seq_one_letter_code
_entity_poly.pdbx_strand_id
1 'polypeptide(L)'
;MRDQLMITAIASKVDKGLYFFNRRLEVLRTLLRVCELKSDPYSTVTNAVTLTEVRTFKIKEVKAYDSVTGRKLLQIYLSMISEDSTCFISKVDESGGGMYVVNIYKALTQIATSHLESVVLERFGSKCLRIFRVLLLKKHVEQKQIEDFAMISAKEAKELLYNMFSQKFITTSEIAKTPDHAPSRTFYLFKVDIHKLAQHVLERSYKAMYNATLRKDNELTEHRRLLDKQERVDAIIASIDQAGGDDTQKDEIEQTITPTERDQIDTVKRTVQMLETSEIQIDDTMFVLEMYLFYANQDRLLKCTQKKKK
;
A
#
# COMPACT_ATOMS: atom_id res chain seq x y z
N MET A 1 9.20 4.51 -7.68
CA MET A 1 8.44 3.71 -6.71
C MET A 1 6.98 4.18 -6.59
N ARG A 2 6.70 5.48 -6.36
CA ARG A 2 5.34 6.05 -6.36
C ARG A 2 4.49 5.62 -7.57
N ASP A 3 5.03 5.79 -8.77
CA ASP A 3 4.29 5.51 -10.00
C ASP A 3 3.99 4.02 -10.15
N GLN A 4 4.91 3.15 -9.71
CA GLN A 4 4.68 1.71 -9.64
C GLN A 4 3.56 1.34 -8.66
N LEU A 5 3.47 1.99 -7.50
CA LEU A 5 2.33 1.81 -6.59
C LEU A 5 1.00 2.18 -7.24
N MET A 6 0.97 3.28 -7.99
CA MET A 6 -0.25 3.70 -8.69
C MET A 6 -0.65 2.68 -9.78
N ILE A 7 0.34 2.14 -10.50
CA ILE A 7 0.13 1.11 -11.52
C ILE A 7 -0.38 -0.19 -10.88
N THR A 8 0.23 -0.65 -9.78
CA THR A 8 -0.18 -1.89 -9.09
C THR A 8 -1.58 -1.73 -8.47
N ALA A 9 -1.91 -0.56 -7.94
CA ALA A 9 -3.23 -0.26 -7.39
C ALA A 9 -4.34 -0.22 -8.45
N ILE A 10 -4.05 0.25 -9.67
CA ILE A 10 -5.00 0.15 -10.79
C ILE A 10 -5.07 -1.30 -11.29
N ALA A 11 -3.94 -1.99 -11.35
CA ALA A 11 -3.86 -3.38 -11.79
C ALA A 11 -4.63 -4.34 -10.87
N SER A 12 -4.70 -4.07 -9.57
CA SER A 12 -5.44 -4.92 -8.62
C SER A 12 -6.96 -4.75 -8.71
N LYS A 13 -7.44 -3.65 -9.28
CA LYS A 13 -8.89 -3.32 -9.38
C LYS A 13 -9.53 -3.76 -10.70
N VAL A 14 -8.75 -3.92 -11.76
CA VAL A 14 -9.25 -4.30 -13.07
C VAL A 14 -9.02 -5.80 -13.28
N ASP A 15 -10.05 -6.54 -13.67
CA ASP A 15 -9.98 -7.99 -13.86
C ASP A 15 -8.81 -8.41 -14.76
N LYS A 16 -7.93 -9.26 -14.22
CA LYS A 16 -6.67 -9.71 -14.83
C LYS A 16 -6.84 -10.49 -16.15
N GLY A 17 -8.07 -10.87 -16.51
CA GLY A 17 -8.38 -11.82 -17.59
C GLY A 17 -8.52 -11.25 -19.00
N LEU A 18 -8.55 -9.92 -19.19
CA LEU A 18 -8.80 -9.33 -20.52
C LEU A 18 -7.51 -8.88 -21.20
N TYR A 19 -7.31 -9.22 -22.49
CA TYR A 19 -6.25 -8.64 -23.34
C TYR A 19 -6.24 -7.09 -23.34
N PHE A 20 -7.40 -6.48 -23.09
CA PHE A 20 -7.59 -5.04 -22.92
C PHE A 20 -6.95 -4.48 -21.63
N PHE A 21 -6.70 -5.30 -20.61
CA PHE A 21 -6.08 -4.93 -19.33
C PHE A 21 -4.63 -4.47 -19.48
N ASN A 22 -3.80 -5.30 -20.14
CA ASN A 22 -2.38 -4.99 -20.32
C ASN A 22 -2.17 -3.69 -21.10
N ARG A 23 -3.03 -3.43 -22.10
CA ARG A 23 -2.99 -2.18 -22.88
C ARG A 23 -3.40 -0.95 -22.06
N ARG A 24 -4.39 -1.05 -21.17
CA ARG A 24 -4.78 0.08 -20.29
C ARG A 24 -3.69 0.42 -19.28
N LEU A 25 -3.05 -0.59 -18.69
CA LEU A 25 -1.92 -0.36 -17.78
C LEU A 25 -0.73 0.26 -18.51
N GLU A 26 -0.44 -0.19 -19.74
CA GLU A 26 0.62 0.41 -20.56
C GLU A 26 0.34 1.88 -20.90
N VAL A 27 -0.91 2.23 -21.21
CA VAL A 27 -1.33 3.63 -21.40
C VAL A 27 -1.13 4.45 -20.13
N LEU A 28 -1.51 3.92 -18.96
CA LEU A 28 -1.26 4.58 -17.69
C LEU A 28 0.23 4.77 -17.40
N ARG A 29 1.07 3.74 -17.64
CA ARG A 29 2.54 3.82 -17.49
C ARG A 29 3.11 4.94 -18.37
N THR A 30 2.63 5.02 -19.60
CA THR A 30 3.06 6.04 -20.56
C THR A 30 2.63 7.43 -20.10
N LEU A 31 1.38 7.58 -19.64
CA LEU A 31 0.88 8.84 -19.10
C LEU A 31 1.71 9.30 -17.89
N LEU A 32 1.94 8.42 -16.92
CA LEU A 32 2.75 8.73 -15.74
C LEU A 32 4.17 9.14 -16.12
N ARG A 33 4.81 8.44 -17.07
CA ARG A 33 6.14 8.80 -17.57
C ARG A 33 6.18 10.17 -18.28
N VAL A 34 5.13 10.54 -18.99
CA VAL A 34 5.01 11.89 -19.57
C VAL A 34 4.82 12.93 -18.46
N CYS A 35 4.02 12.62 -17.44
CA CYS A 35 3.83 13.48 -16.27
C CYS A 35 5.13 13.69 -15.49
N GLU A 36 5.98 12.66 -15.35
CA GLU A 36 7.30 12.76 -14.68
C GLU A 36 8.22 13.81 -15.32
N LEU A 37 8.18 13.97 -16.64
CA LEU A 37 9.02 14.94 -17.34
C LEU A 37 8.50 16.38 -17.24
N LYS A 38 7.21 16.54 -16.97
CA LYS A 38 6.53 17.84 -17.04
C LYS A 38 6.17 18.40 -15.67
N SER A 39 5.99 17.55 -14.67
CA SER A 39 5.41 17.93 -13.39
C SER A 39 6.46 17.89 -12.30
N ASP A 40 6.33 18.79 -11.33
CA ASP A 40 7.15 18.72 -10.12
C ASP A 40 6.87 17.41 -9.37
N PRO A 41 7.90 16.68 -8.88
CA PRO A 41 7.72 15.44 -8.15
C PRO A 41 6.82 15.57 -6.93
N TYR A 42 6.77 16.74 -6.30
CA TYR A 42 6.02 16.99 -5.08
C TYR A 42 4.69 17.73 -5.34
N SER A 43 4.25 17.85 -6.58
CA SER A 43 2.93 18.42 -6.85
C SER A 43 1.82 17.41 -6.51
N THR A 44 0.76 17.87 -5.83
CA THR A 44 -0.42 17.04 -5.51
C THR A 44 -1.19 16.60 -6.75
N VAL A 45 -1.04 17.35 -7.85
CA VAL A 45 -1.74 17.19 -9.12
C VAL A 45 -0.73 17.41 -10.24
N THR A 46 -0.68 16.53 -11.24
CA THR A 46 0.26 16.67 -12.35
C THR A 46 -0.15 17.80 -13.28
N ASN A 47 0.79 18.26 -14.11
CA ASN A 47 0.47 19.13 -15.24
C ASN A 47 -0.44 18.38 -16.23
N ALA A 48 -1.28 19.14 -16.93
CA ALA A 48 -2.19 18.58 -17.91
C ALA A 48 -1.42 18.02 -19.11
N VAL A 49 -1.75 16.80 -19.50
CA VAL A 49 -1.14 16.08 -20.62
C VAL A 49 -2.18 15.90 -21.73
N THR A 50 -1.82 16.30 -22.94
CA THR A 50 -2.68 16.10 -24.13
C THR A 50 -2.59 14.66 -24.64
N LEU A 51 -3.67 14.18 -25.28
CA LEU A 51 -3.66 12.91 -26.02
C LEU A 51 -2.51 12.83 -27.04
N THR A 52 -2.18 13.94 -27.69
CA THR A 52 -1.08 14.03 -28.65
C THR A 52 0.26 13.77 -28.00
N GLU A 53 0.52 14.30 -26.81
CA GLU A 53 1.79 14.10 -26.10
C GLU A 53 1.97 12.67 -25.62
N VAL A 54 0.90 12.03 -25.13
CA VAL A 54 0.92 10.60 -24.76
C VAL A 54 1.26 9.74 -25.99
N ARG A 55 0.75 10.11 -27.17
CA ARG A 55 1.06 9.42 -28.43
C ARG A 55 2.52 9.64 -28.86
N THR A 56 3.01 10.87 -28.80
CA THR A 56 4.38 11.21 -29.24
C THR A 56 5.44 10.59 -28.33
N PHE A 57 5.13 10.44 -27.04
CA PHE A 57 5.97 9.78 -26.06
C PHE A 57 5.89 8.25 -26.17
N LYS A 58 6.18 7.75 -27.37
CA LYS A 58 6.75 6.44 -27.65
C LYS A 58 6.15 5.29 -26.82
N ILE A 59 5.03 4.78 -27.34
CA ILE A 59 4.74 3.35 -27.28
C ILE A 59 5.79 2.65 -28.17
N LYS A 60 7.03 2.48 -27.68
CA LYS A 60 8.12 1.83 -28.45
C LYS A 60 7.82 0.35 -28.74
N GLU A 61 6.94 -0.29 -27.97
CA GLU A 61 6.62 -1.74 -28.11
C GLU A 61 5.38 -2.04 -28.95
N VAL A 62 4.55 -1.04 -29.29
CA VAL A 62 3.32 -1.27 -30.04
C VAL A 62 3.28 -0.36 -31.27
N LYS A 63 3.90 -0.84 -32.35
CA LYS A 63 3.82 -0.29 -33.72
C LYS A 63 2.38 -0.18 -34.28
N ALA A 64 1.34 -0.55 -33.52
CA ALA A 64 -0.05 -0.60 -33.95
C ALA A 64 -0.87 0.68 -33.70
N TYR A 65 -0.34 1.65 -32.94
CA TYR A 65 -1.10 2.87 -32.58
C TYR A 65 -0.96 4.03 -33.57
N ASP A 66 -0.18 3.86 -34.65
CA ASP A 66 0.03 4.94 -35.64
C ASP A 66 -1.18 5.16 -36.56
N SER A 67 -2.12 4.21 -36.56
CA SER A 67 -3.38 4.30 -37.31
C SER A 67 -4.41 5.24 -36.66
N VAL A 68 -5.34 5.78 -37.46
CA VAL A 68 -6.52 6.55 -36.99
C VAL A 68 -7.32 5.76 -35.93
N THR A 69 -7.34 4.43 -36.05
CA THR A 69 -7.95 3.49 -35.10
C THR A 69 -7.22 3.49 -33.75
N GLY A 70 -5.88 3.58 -33.75
CA GLY A 70 -5.07 3.68 -32.53
C GLY A 70 -5.37 4.91 -31.68
N ARG A 71 -5.61 6.07 -32.32
CA ARG A 71 -6.02 7.30 -31.64
C ARG A 71 -7.37 7.15 -30.93
N LYS A 72 -8.36 6.57 -31.63
CA LYS A 72 -9.70 6.32 -31.06
C LYS A 72 -9.64 5.33 -29.89
N LEU A 73 -8.84 4.28 -30.00
CA LEU A 73 -8.64 3.30 -28.91
C LEU A 73 -7.98 3.93 -27.69
N LEU A 74 -6.93 4.75 -27.88
CA LEU A 74 -6.27 5.46 -26.78
C LEU A 74 -7.24 6.40 -26.05
N GLN A 75 -8.07 7.12 -26.81
CA GLN A 75 -9.10 7.99 -26.25
C GLN A 75 -10.13 7.20 -25.44
N ILE A 76 -10.59 6.04 -25.93
CA ILE A 76 -11.50 5.15 -25.20
C ILE A 76 -10.87 4.63 -23.91
N TYR A 77 -9.58 4.25 -23.92
CA TYR A 77 -8.92 3.78 -22.70
C TYR A 77 -8.74 4.90 -21.67
N LEU A 78 -8.35 6.10 -22.10
CA LEU A 78 -8.18 7.23 -21.20
C LEU A 78 -9.52 7.73 -20.64
N SER A 79 -10.58 7.75 -21.46
CA SER A 79 -11.93 8.10 -20.97
C SER A 79 -12.39 7.09 -19.92
N MET A 80 -12.22 5.79 -20.20
CA MET A 80 -12.60 4.74 -19.25
C MET A 80 -11.82 4.79 -17.94
N ILE A 81 -10.51 5.09 -17.98
CA ILE A 81 -9.73 5.24 -16.74
C ILE A 81 -10.13 6.53 -16.00
N SER A 82 -10.53 7.58 -16.71
CA SER A 82 -10.97 8.84 -16.10
C SER A 82 -12.37 8.76 -15.47
N GLU A 83 -13.23 7.88 -15.98
CA GLU A 83 -14.58 7.63 -15.48
C GLU A 83 -14.62 6.67 -14.29
N ASP A 84 -13.48 6.06 -13.93
CA ASP A 84 -13.39 5.16 -12.80
C ASP A 84 -13.66 5.88 -11.46
N SER A 85 -14.37 5.16 -10.58
CA SER A 85 -14.71 5.53 -9.19
C SER A 85 -13.49 5.98 -8.35
N THR A 86 -12.29 5.59 -8.77
CA THR A 86 -11.05 5.91 -8.10
C THR A 86 -10.57 7.33 -8.35
N CYS A 87 -11.02 7.98 -9.45
CA CYS A 87 -10.65 9.33 -9.84
C CYS A 87 -9.12 9.59 -9.87
N PHE A 88 -8.31 8.56 -10.17
CA PHE A 88 -6.85 8.69 -10.26
C PHE A 88 -6.45 9.60 -11.41
N ILE A 89 -7.21 9.54 -12.51
CA ILE A 89 -7.09 10.42 -13.68
C ILE A 89 -8.37 11.23 -13.78
N SER A 90 -8.25 12.51 -14.14
CA SER A 90 -9.39 13.37 -14.44
C SER A 90 -9.18 14.10 -15.76
N LYS A 91 -10.25 14.20 -16.56
CA LYS A 91 -10.27 15.01 -17.78
C LYS A 91 -10.57 16.46 -17.40
N VAL A 92 -9.68 17.38 -17.74
CA VAL A 92 -9.81 18.82 -17.38
C VAL A 92 -10.35 19.64 -18.53
N ASP A 93 -9.99 19.28 -19.77
CA ASP A 93 -10.40 19.99 -20.98
C ASP A 93 -10.56 19.01 -22.16
N GLU A 94 -11.31 19.41 -23.17
CA GLU A 94 -11.49 18.67 -24.44
C GLU A 94 -10.50 19.11 -25.53
N SER A 95 -9.83 20.24 -25.32
CA SER A 95 -8.77 20.76 -26.20
C SER A 95 -7.71 19.70 -26.52
N GLY A 96 -7.27 19.64 -27.77
CA GLY A 96 -6.22 18.70 -28.20
C GLY A 96 -6.63 17.22 -28.24
N GLY A 97 -7.93 16.90 -28.16
CA GLY A 97 -8.43 15.52 -28.10
C GLY A 97 -8.53 14.96 -26.68
N GLY A 98 -8.55 15.85 -25.68
CA GLY A 98 -8.64 15.53 -24.26
C GLY A 98 -7.35 15.87 -23.51
N MET A 99 -7.49 16.70 -22.48
CA MET A 99 -6.47 17.04 -21.49
C MET A 99 -6.70 16.23 -20.22
N TYR A 100 -5.71 15.42 -19.87
CA TYR A 100 -5.77 14.54 -18.71
C TYR A 100 -4.79 14.98 -17.64
N VAL A 101 -5.23 14.87 -16.39
CA VAL A 101 -4.44 15.18 -15.21
C VAL A 101 -4.50 14.00 -14.26
N VAL A 102 -3.37 13.69 -13.63
CA VAL A 102 -3.26 12.64 -12.62
C VAL A 102 -3.35 13.29 -11.23
N ASN A 103 -4.34 12.86 -10.44
CA ASN A 103 -4.52 13.32 -9.07
C ASN A 103 -3.70 12.45 -8.11
N ILE A 104 -2.43 12.78 -7.93
CA ILE A 104 -1.50 12.01 -7.08
C ILE A 104 -2.03 11.89 -5.64
N TYR A 105 -2.49 13.00 -5.06
CA TYR A 105 -3.00 12.98 -3.68
C TYR A 105 -4.24 12.08 -3.51
N LYS A 106 -5.20 12.15 -4.44
CA LYS A 106 -6.41 11.30 -4.38
C LYS A 106 -6.05 9.82 -4.56
N ALA A 107 -5.14 9.53 -5.49
CA ALA A 107 -4.65 8.18 -5.71
C ALA A 107 -3.98 7.60 -4.46
N LEU A 108 -3.05 8.34 -3.87
CA LEU A 108 -2.38 7.94 -2.62
C LEU A 108 -3.36 7.80 -1.45
N THR A 109 -4.37 8.67 -1.36
CA THR A 109 -5.42 8.56 -0.33
C THR A 109 -6.17 7.23 -0.47
N GLN A 110 -6.54 6.85 -1.69
CA GLN A 110 -7.24 5.59 -1.92
C GLN A 110 -6.35 4.37 -1.66
N ILE A 111 -5.08 4.43 -2.07
CA ILE A 111 -4.10 3.36 -1.82
C ILE A 111 -3.91 3.20 -0.31
N ALA A 112 -3.61 4.28 0.41
CA ALA A 112 -3.46 4.26 1.86
C ALA A 112 -4.74 3.75 2.55
N THR A 113 -5.92 4.18 2.12
CA THR A 113 -7.20 3.67 2.66
C THR A 113 -7.35 2.17 2.46
N SER A 114 -6.99 1.65 1.29
CA SER A 114 -7.00 0.21 1.01
C SER A 114 -6.02 -0.56 1.90
N HIS A 115 -4.82 -0.02 2.15
CA HIS A 115 -3.86 -0.63 3.07
C HIS A 115 -4.38 -0.63 4.51
N LEU A 116 -4.98 0.47 4.96
CA LEU A 116 -5.60 0.56 6.29
C LEU A 116 -6.77 -0.42 6.44
N GLU A 117 -7.58 -0.62 5.40
CA GLU A 117 -8.61 -1.66 5.36
C GLU A 117 -8.02 -3.06 5.53
N SER A 118 -6.93 -3.38 4.83
CA SER A 118 -6.23 -4.67 4.99
C SER A 118 -5.72 -4.86 6.42
N VAL A 119 -5.14 -3.82 7.03
CA VAL A 119 -4.70 -3.88 8.44
C VAL A 119 -5.88 -4.15 9.38
N VAL A 120 -7.04 -3.53 9.13
CA VAL A 120 -8.26 -3.79 9.93
C VAL A 120 -8.75 -5.22 9.74
N LEU A 121 -8.73 -5.74 8.51
CA LEU A 121 -9.16 -7.09 8.18
C LEU A 121 -8.32 -8.14 8.90
N GLU A 122 -6.99 -8.06 8.78
CA GLU A 122 -6.07 -9.03 9.37
C GLU A 122 -6.12 -9.00 10.91
N ARG A 123 -6.33 -7.82 11.50
CA ARG A 123 -6.25 -7.66 12.96
C ARG A 123 -7.57 -7.90 13.69
N PHE A 124 -8.68 -7.48 13.11
CA PHE A 124 -9.99 -7.49 13.78
C PHE A 124 -11.03 -8.36 13.07
N GLY A 125 -10.73 -8.84 11.86
CA GLY A 125 -11.61 -9.67 11.07
C GLY A 125 -12.64 -8.90 10.22
N SER A 126 -13.40 -9.67 9.45
CA SER A 126 -14.29 -9.17 8.39
C SER A 126 -15.47 -8.33 8.90
N LYS A 127 -16.01 -8.63 10.09
CA LYS A 127 -17.10 -7.86 10.69
C LYS A 127 -16.66 -6.44 11.06
N CYS A 128 -15.46 -6.30 11.62
CA CYS A 128 -14.86 -4.99 11.91
C CYS A 128 -14.56 -4.21 10.63
N LEU A 129 -14.03 -4.88 9.58
CA LEU A 129 -13.84 -4.24 8.28
C LEU A 129 -15.16 -3.67 7.72
N ARG A 130 -16.28 -4.38 7.89
CA ARG A 130 -17.59 -3.89 7.46
C ARG A 130 -17.99 -2.61 8.18
N ILE A 131 -17.86 -2.57 9.51
CA ILE A 131 -18.11 -1.37 10.31
C ILE A 131 -17.18 -0.23 9.86
N PHE A 132 -15.90 -0.52 9.67
CA PHE A 132 -14.90 0.45 9.22
C PHE A 132 -15.27 1.07 7.86
N ARG A 133 -15.72 0.27 6.89
CA ARG A 133 -16.20 0.75 5.59
C ARG A 133 -17.45 1.62 5.70
N VAL A 134 -18.41 1.26 6.57
CA VAL A 134 -19.59 2.09 6.84
C VAL A 134 -19.16 3.47 7.36
N LEU A 135 -18.21 3.51 8.29
CA LEU A 135 -17.69 4.76 8.85
C LEU A 135 -16.95 5.62 7.81
N LEU A 136 -16.19 5.01 6.89
CA LEU A 136 -15.53 5.72 5.79
C LEU A 136 -16.55 6.37 4.83
N LEU A 137 -17.64 5.66 4.52
CA LEU A 137 -18.66 6.14 3.57
C LEU A 137 -19.53 7.25 4.16
N LYS A 138 -20.01 7.07 5.40
CA LYS A 138 -20.98 7.98 6.05
C LYS A 138 -20.32 9.10 6.85
N LYS A 139 -19.00 9.00 7.12
CA LYS A 139 -18.14 9.93 7.88
C LYS A 139 -18.49 10.09 9.36
N HIS A 140 -19.73 10.37 9.72
CA HIS A 140 -20.17 10.53 11.12
C HIS A 140 -21.40 9.67 11.35
N VAL A 141 -21.29 8.69 12.24
CA VAL A 141 -22.35 7.69 12.43
C VAL A 141 -22.54 7.41 13.92
N GLU A 142 -23.80 7.33 14.35
CA GLU A 142 -24.15 6.90 15.71
C GLU A 142 -24.11 5.38 15.85
N GLN A 143 -23.95 4.86 17.07
CA GLN A 143 -23.88 3.42 17.32
C GLN A 143 -25.07 2.66 16.73
N LYS A 144 -26.30 3.13 16.94
CA LYS A 144 -27.52 2.50 16.43
C LYS A 144 -27.53 2.39 14.90
N GLN A 145 -27.04 3.41 14.21
CA GLN A 145 -26.96 3.42 12.75
C GLN A 145 -25.88 2.47 12.23
N ILE A 146 -24.78 2.28 12.97
CA ILE A 146 -23.74 1.31 12.62
C ILE A 146 -24.30 -0.11 12.66
N GLU A 147 -25.11 -0.43 13.68
CA GLU A 147 -25.79 -1.72 13.82
C GLU A 147 -26.68 -2.01 12.59
N ASP A 148 -27.52 -1.04 12.22
CA ASP A 148 -28.42 -1.15 11.07
C ASP A 148 -27.67 -1.26 9.73
N PHE A 149 -26.68 -0.40 9.48
CA PHE A 149 -25.95 -0.40 8.20
C PHE A 149 -25.00 -1.59 8.04
N ALA A 150 -24.40 -2.09 9.13
CA ALA A 150 -23.50 -3.23 9.06
C ALA A 150 -24.24 -4.58 9.10
N MET A 151 -25.53 -4.58 9.43
CA MET A 151 -26.35 -5.78 9.68
C MET A 151 -25.68 -6.71 10.71
N ILE A 152 -25.27 -6.12 11.84
CA ILE A 152 -24.62 -6.83 12.95
C ILE A 152 -25.48 -6.64 14.19
N SER A 153 -25.57 -7.66 15.05
CA SER A 153 -26.33 -7.57 16.30
C SER A 153 -25.79 -6.46 17.21
N ALA A 154 -26.67 -5.79 17.96
CA ALA A 154 -26.29 -4.66 18.81
C ALA A 154 -25.18 -4.98 19.83
N LYS A 155 -25.26 -6.16 20.45
CA LYS A 155 -24.24 -6.63 21.42
C LYS A 155 -22.87 -6.77 20.75
N GLU A 156 -22.82 -7.46 19.62
CA GLU A 156 -21.57 -7.70 18.91
C GLU A 156 -21.00 -6.41 18.31
N ALA A 157 -21.83 -5.59 17.66
CA ALA A 157 -21.39 -4.33 17.07
C ALA A 157 -20.76 -3.41 18.13
N LYS A 158 -21.35 -3.36 19.32
CA LYS A 158 -20.81 -2.61 20.47
C LYS A 158 -19.41 -3.10 20.85
N GLU A 159 -19.24 -4.41 21.07
CA GLU A 159 -17.95 -5.00 21.43
C GLU A 159 -16.87 -4.72 20.38
N LEU A 160 -17.19 -4.92 19.10
CA LEU A 160 -16.28 -4.68 17.97
C LEU A 160 -15.91 -3.19 17.84
N LEU A 161 -16.88 -2.30 17.99
CA LEU A 161 -16.69 -0.85 17.88
C LEU A 161 -15.77 -0.32 18.98
N TYR A 162 -16.02 -0.71 20.24
CA TYR A 162 -15.18 -0.28 21.35
C TYR A 162 -13.80 -0.92 21.32
N ASN A 163 -13.66 -2.14 20.78
CA ASN A 163 -12.35 -2.74 20.55
C ASN A 163 -11.53 -1.89 19.55
N MET A 164 -12.09 -1.54 18.39
CA MET A 164 -11.42 -0.65 17.42
C MET A 164 -11.15 0.76 17.97
N PHE A 165 -12.06 1.30 18.78
CA PHE A 165 -11.89 2.59 19.46
C PHE A 165 -10.72 2.57 20.46
N SER A 166 -10.63 1.54 21.31
CA SER A 166 -9.55 1.39 22.30
C SER A 166 -8.16 1.34 21.66
N GLN A 167 -8.08 0.82 20.44
CA GLN A 167 -6.86 0.70 19.67
C GLN A 167 -6.59 1.89 18.73
N LYS A 168 -7.39 2.97 18.85
CA LYS A 168 -7.28 4.21 18.07
C LYS A 168 -7.50 4.07 16.55
N PHE A 169 -8.23 3.03 16.12
CA PHE A 169 -8.64 2.87 14.71
C PHE A 169 -9.85 3.73 14.35
N ILE A 170 -10.65 4.07 15.36
CA ILE A 170 -11.85 4.91 15.24
C ILE A 170 -11.74 6.03 16.27
N THR A 171 -12.28 7.19 15.94
CA THR A 171 -12.38 8.35 16.82
C THR A 171 -13.83 8.72 17.05
N THR A 172 -14.12 9.33 18.20
CA THR A 172 -15.45 9.81 18.54
C THR A 172 -15.47 11.34 18.53
N SER A 173 -16.54 11.92 17.99
CA SER A 173 -16.82 13.36 18.06
C SER A 173 -18.08 13.58 18.88
N GLU A 174 -17.97 14.44 19.86
CA GLU A 174 -19.07 14.77 20.76
C GLU A 174 -19.77 16.03 20.26
N ILE A 175 -21.10 15.95 20.13
CA ILE A 175 -21.95 17.10 19.82
C ILE A 175 -22.93 17.27 20.97
N ALA A 176 -22.63 18.20 21.87
CA ALA A 176 -23.49 18.52 23.00
C ALA A 176 -24.63 19.45 22.57
N LYS A 177 -25.87 19.13 22.99
CA LYS A 177 -27.02 20.03 22.80
C LYS A 177 -27.01 21.21 23.77
N THR A 178 -26.33 21.06 24.90
CA THR A 178 -26.25 22.03 25.99
C THR A 178 -24.77 22.32 26.31
N PRO A 179 -24.42 23.55 26.73
CA PRO A 179 -23.03 23.92 27.02
C PRO A 179 -22.42 23.13 28.19
N ASP A 180 -23.24 22.46 29.00
CA ASP A 180 -22.80 21.64 30.13
C ASP A 180 -22.20 20.28 29.72
N HIS A 181 -22.19 19.95 28.42
CA HIS A 181 -21.65 18.69 27.87
C HIS A 181 -22.15 17.40 28.56
N ALA A 182 -23.32 17.45 29.20
CA ALA A 182 -23.89 16.33 29.92
C ALA A 182 -24.08 15.10 29.00
N PRO A 183 -23.57 13.89 29.35
CA PRO A 183 -23.58 12.72 28.47
C PRO A 183 -24.98 12.33 27.95
N SER A 184 -26.03 12.54 28.77
CA SER A 184 -27.42 12.27 28.38
C SER A 184 -27.96 13.19 27.27
N ARG A 185 -27.30 14.34 27.03
CA ARG A 185 -27.67 15.35 26.04
C ARG A 185 -26.56 15.56 25.00
N THR A 186 -25.62 14.63 24.91
CA THR A 186 -24.49 14.67 23.99
C THR A 186 -24.60 13.50 23.01
N PHE A 187 -24.50 13.79 21.72
CA PHE A 187 -24.40 12.77 20.70
C PHE A 187 -22.94 12.36 20.51
N TYR A 188 -22.70 11.05 20.52
CA TYR A 188 -21.40 10.46 20.26
C TYR A 188 -21.38 9.91 18.83
N LEU A 189 -20.66 10.61 17.96
CA LEU A 189 -20.52 10.26 16.55
C LEU A 189 -19.17 9.59 16.30
N PHE A 190 -19.21 8.36 15.81
CA PHE A 190 -18.00 7.64 15.43
C PHE A 190 -17.57 8.04 14.02
N LYS A 191 -16.26 8.20 13.84
CA LYS A 191 -15.63 8.52 12.56
C LYS A 191 -14.23 7.94 12.44
N VAL A 192 -13.80 7.72 11.21
CA VAL A 192 -12.43 7.34 10.88
C VAL A 192 -11.70 8.56 10.31
N ASP A 193 -10.61 8.95 10.95
CA ASP A 193 -9.69 9.96 10.42
C ASP A 193 -8.49 9.26 9.78
N ILE A 194 -8.52 9.16 8.44
CA ILE A 194 -7.48 8.46 7.66
C ILE A 194 -6.09 9.04 7.95
N HIS A 195 -5.97 10.35 8.14
CA HIS A 195 -4.68 10.97 8.40
C HIS A 195 -4.12 10.55 9.76
N LYS A 196 -4.92 10.65 10.82
CA LYS A 196 -4.50 10.22 12.16
C LYS A 196 -4.25 8.72 12.22
N LEU A 197 -5.08 7.94 11.54
CA LEU A 197 -4.94 6.50 11.48
C LEU A 197 -3.66 6.09 10.73
N ALA A 198 -3.35 6.75 9.60
CA ALA A 198 -2.12 6.52 8.87
C ALA A 198 -0.87 6.82 9.73
N GLN A 199 -0.88 7.92 10.50
CA GLN A 199 0.20 8.21 11.46
C GLN A 199 0.32 7.13 12.53
N HIS A 200 -0.81 6.69 13.09
CA HIS A 200 -0.82 5.65 14.13
C HIS A 200 -0.32 4.29 13.61
N VAL A 201 -0.72 3.90 12.40
CA VAL A 201 -0.25 2.65 11.79
C VAL A 201 1.22 2.76 11.41
N LEU A 202 1.68 3.91 10.89
CA LEU A 202 3.08 4.14 10.56
C LEU A 202 3.98 4.03 11.81
N GLU A 203 3.58 4.62 12.93
CA GLU A 203 4.30 4.48 14.21
C GLU A 203 4.41 3.01 14.66
N ARG A 204 3.33 2.25 14.49
CA ARG A 204 3.33 0.80 14.75
C ARG A 204 4.24 0.04 13.79
N SER A 205 4.29 0.43 12.53
CA SER A 205 5.17 -0.19 11.53
C SER A 205 6.64 0.02 11.86
N TYR A 206 7.06 1.21 12.29
CA TYR A 206 8.44 1.43 12.75
C TYR A 206 8.79 0.53 13.94
N LYS A 207 7.88 0.41 14.91
CA LYS A 207 8.10 -0.48 16.05
C LYS A 207 8.16 -1.96 15.63
N ALA A 208 7.32 -2.36 14.67
CA ALA A 208 7.32 -3.72 14.13
C ALA A 208 8.63 -4.03 13.39
N MET A 209 9.11 -3.12 12.57
CA MET A 209 10.39 -3.23 11.87
C MET A 209 11.55 -3.35 12.87
N TYR A 210 11.62 -2.47 13.87
CA TYR A 210 12.64 -2.53 14.91
C TYR A 210 12.62 -3.87 15.66
N ASN A 211 11.43 -4.36 16.04
CA ASN A 211 11.29 -5.64 16.73
C ASN A 211 11.71 -6.82 15.83
N ALA A 212 11.41 -6.79 14.54
CA ALA A 212 11.79 -7.82 13.58
C ALA A 212 13.32 -7.89 13.42
N THR A 213 13.97 -6.74 13.23
CA THR A 213 15.44 -6.66 13.14
C THR A 213 16.11 -7.10 14.44
N LEU A 214 15.62 -6.64 15.59
CA LEU A 214 16.14 -7.06 16.89
C LEU A 214 15.99 -8.58 17.09
N ARG A 215 14.85 -9.17 16.70
CA ARG A 215 14.66 -10.62 16.79
C ARG A 215 15.62 -11.35 15.86
N LYS A 216 15.81 -10.87 14.62
CA LYS A 216 16.73 -11.45 13.65
C LYS A 216 18.17 -11.44 14.18
N ASP A 217 18.63 -10.32 14.72
CA ASP A 217 19.97 -10.20 15.30
C ASP A 217 20.16 -11.14 16.49
N ASN A 218 19.14 -11.28 17.35
CA ASN A 218 19.16 -12.24 18.45
C ASN A 218 19.27 -13.69 17.94
N GLU A 219 18.48 -14.08 16.93
CA GLU A 219 18.54 -15.44 16.35
C GLU A 219 19.94 -15.74 15.77
N LEU A 220 20.52 -14.77 15.04
CA LEU A 220 21.85 -14.90 14.45
C LEU A 220 22.96 -14.96 15.50
N THR A 221 22.85 -14.18 16.58
CA THR A 221 23.86 -14.16 17.65
C THR A 221 23.81 -15.41 18.52
N GLU A 222 22.60 -15.92 18.85
CA GLU A 222 22.43 -17.17 19.61
C GLU A 222 23.01 -18.37 18.84
N HIS A 223 22.82 -18.43 17.52
CA HIS A 223 23.26 -19.55 16.68
C HIS A 223 24.57 -19.30 15.94
N ARG A 224 25.30 -18.22 16.27
CA ARG A 224 26.51 -17.79 15.54
C ARG A 224 27.54 -18.90 15.36
N ARG A 225 27.84 -19.66 16.44
CA ARG A 225 28.84 -20.74 16.37
C ARG A 225 28.45 -21.84 15.38
N LEU A 226 27.16 -22.15 15.30
CA LEU A 226 26.61 -23.17 14.43
C LEU A 226 26.62 -22.70 12.96
N LEU A 227 26.27 -21.44 12.72
CA LEU A 227 26.31 -20.81 11.40
C LEU A 227 27.76 -20.66 10.91
N ASP A 228 28.70 -20.21 11.75
CA ASP A 228 30.13 -20.12 11.41
C ASP A 228 30.72 -21.52 11.06
N LYS A 229 30.26 -22.58 11.74
CA LYS A 229 30.66 -23.97 11.43
C LYS A 229 30.13 -24.37 10.05
N GLN A 230 28.87 -24.08 9.73
CA GLN A 230 28.30 -24.35 8.41
C GLN A 230 29.03 -23.59 7.31
N GLU A 231 29.29 -22.29 7.48
CA GLU A 231 29.97 -21.46 6.47
C GLU A 231 31.36 -22.02 6.14
N ARG A 232 32.10 -22.51 7.14
CA ARG A 232 33.40 -23.17 6.93
C ARG A 232 33.27 -24.45 6.13
N VAL A 233 32.27 -25.28 6.42
CA VAL A 233 32.00 -26.52 5.69
C VAL A 233 31.65 -26.22 4.24
N ASP A 234 30.74 -25.27 4.01
CA ASP A 234 30.32 -24.84 2.67
C ASP A 234 31.50 -24.25 1.86
N ALA A 235 32.40 -23.49 2.50
CA ALA A 235 33.58 -22.93 1.85
C ALA A 235 34.60 -24.00 1.43
N ILE A 236 34.75 -25.07 2.22
CA ILE A 236 35.62 -26.20 1.88
C ILE A 236 35.02 -26.98 0.71
N ILE A 237 33.71 -27.25 0.72
CA ILE A 237 32.99 -27.92 -0.38
C ILE A 237 33.17 -27.12 -1.67
N ALA A 238 32.96 -25.80 -1.63
CA ALA A 238 33.14 -24.93 -2.79
C ALA A 238 34.60 -24.93 -3.33
N SER A 239 35.59 -25.08 -2.45
CA SER A 239 37.01 -25.17 -2.84
C SER A 239 37.32 -26.51 -3.53
N ILE A 240 36.69 -27.60 -3.08
CA ILE A 240 36.81 -28.93 -3.68
C ILE A 240 36.14 -28.96 -5.06
N ASP A 241 34.97 -28.33 -5.20
CA ASP A 241 34.29 -28.18 -6.49
C ASP A 241 35.16 -27.44 -7.52
N GLN A 242 35.82 -26.35 -7.11
CA GLN A 242 36.73 -25.60 -7.98
C GLN A 242 37.98 -26.39 -8.38
N ALA A 243 38.44 -27.29 -7.51
CA ALA A 243 39.59 -28.16 -7.77
C ALA A 243 39.23 -29.40 -8.63
N GLY A 244 37.95 -29.58 -8.97
CA GLY A 244 37.48 -30.78 -9.69
C GLY A 244 37.56 -32.05 -8.84
N GLY A 245 37.39 -31.92 -7.53
CA GLY A 245 37.51 -33.02 -6.58
C GLY A 245 36.38 -34.04 -6.62
N ASP A 246 36.68 -35.23 -6.08
CA ASP A 246 35.80 -36.41 -6.08
C ASP A 246 34.63 -36.27 -5.10
N ASP A 247 33.45 -36.77 -5.46
CA ASP A 247 32.21 -36.59 -4.66
C ASP A 247 32.29 -37.29 -3.29
N THR A 248 33.14 -38.30 -3.16
CA THR A 248 33.40 -39.01 -1.89
C THR A 248 33.97 -38.10 -0.79
N GLN A 249 34.84 -37.15 -1.16
CA GLN A 249 35.43 -36.20 -0.21
C GLN A 249 34.41 -35.16 0.28
N LYS A 250 33.42 -34.84 -0.54
CA LYS A 250 32.34 -33.91 -0.19
C LYS A 250 31.42 -34.53 0.85
N ASP A 251 31.05 -35.80 0.66
CA ASP A 251 30.18 -36.54 1.59
C ASP A 251 30.81 -36.67 2.99
N GLU A 252 32.12 -36.88 3.09
CA GLU A 252 32.83 -36.94 4.37
C GLU A 252 32.80 -35.59 5.11
N ILE A 253 32.99 -34.50 4.37
CA ILE A 253 33.00 -33.14 4.93
C ILE A 253 31.59 -32.69 5.32
N GLU A 254 30.59 -33.09 4.53
CA GLU A 254 29.18 -32.89 4.85
C GLU A 254 28.74 -33.59 6.13
N GLN A 255 29.26 -34.78 6.41
CA GLN A 255 28.97 -35.55 7.63
C GLN A 255 29.58 -34.94 8.90
N THR A 256 30.45 -33.93 8.78
CA THR A 256 30.98 -33.19 9.94
C THR A 256 29.91 -32.34 10.66
N ILE A 257 28.81 -32.05 9.96
CA ILE A 257 27.60 -31.45 10.55
C ILE A 257 26.64 -32.59 10.90
N THR A 258 26.35 -32.71 12.19
CA THR A 258 25.42 -33.75 12.68
C THR A 258 24.00 -33.50 12.18
N PRO A 259 23.15 -34.54 12.03
CA PRO A 259 21.78 -34.36 11.55
C PRO A 259 20.96 -33.41 12.44
N THR A 260 21.19 -33.42 13.76
CA THR A 260 20.55 -32.48 14.69
C THR A 260 21.00 -31.03 14.51
N GLU A 261 22.27 -30.81 14.16
CA GLU A 261 22.79 -29.49 13.82
C GLU A 261 22.20 -28.97 12.50
N ARG A 262 22.02 -29.86 11.51
CA ARG A 262 21.35 -29.53 10.23
C ARG A 262 19.91 -29.07 10.47
N ASP A 263 19.14 -29.80 11.28
CA ASP A 263 17.76 -29.43 11.61
C ASP A 263 17.66 -28.06 12.30
N GLN A 264 18.60 -27.77 13.21
CA GLN A 264 18.68 -26.48 13.89
C GLN A 264 19.01 -25.35 12.92
N ILE A 265 20.01 -25.54 12.05
CA ILE A 265 20.38 -24.60 11.01
C ILE A 265 19.18 -24.29 10.10
N ASP A 266 18.47 -25.31 9.64
CA ASP A 266 17.33 -25.14 8.74
C ASP A 266 16.18 -24.39 9.42
N THR A 267 16.02 -24.57 10.73
CA THR A 267 15.03 -23.83 11.53
C THR A 267 15.42 -22.36 11.66
N VAL A 268 16.70 -22.07 11.94
CA VAL A 268 17.22 -20.70 12.03
C VAL A 268 17.11 -20.00 10.67
N LYS A 269 17.54 -20.65 9.58
CA LYS A 269 17.44 -20.09 8.22
C LYS A 269 16.01 -19.76 7.83
N ARG A 270 15.05 -20.67 8.11
CA ARG A 270 13.63 -20.42 7.87
C ARG A 270 13.09 -19.24 8.68
N THR A 271 13.51 -19.13 9.94
CA THR A 271 13.10 -18.04 10.83
C THR A 271 13.66 -16.69 10.36
N VAL A 272 14.95 -16.64 10.02
CA VAL A 272 15.60 -15.43 9.47
C VAL A 272 14.94 -15.02 8.16
N GLN A 273 14.72 -15.96 7.23
CA GLN A 273 14.05 -15.66 5.96
C GLN A 273 12.61 -15.14 6.17
N MET A 274 11.88 -15.68 7.14
CA MET A 274 10.55 -15.19 7.52
C MET A 274 10.61 -13.75 8.05
N LEU A 275 11.62 -13.43 8.87
CA LEU A 275 11.82 -12.08 9.39
C LEU A 275 12.22 -11.10 8.29
N GLU A 276 13.12 -11.48 7.39
CA GLU A 276 13.54 -10.64 6.24
C GLU A 276 12.39 -10.35 5.28
N THR A 277 11.59 -11.37 4.95
CA THR A 277 10.39 -11.17 4.12
C THR A 277 9.36 -10.29 4.83
N SER A 278 9.23 -10.40 6.16
CA SER A 278 8.38 -9.50 6.96
C SER A 278 8.91 -8.07 6.98
N GLU A 279 10.23 -7.86 7.09
CA GLU A 279 10.86 -6.54 7.02
C GLU A 279 10.54 -5.84 5.68
N ILE A 280 10.64 -6.56 4.57
CA ILE A 280 10.30 -6.04 3.22
C ILE A 280 8.82 -5.64 3.14
N GLN A 281 7.91 -6.47 3.66
CA GLN A 281 6.46 -6.17 3.63
C GLN A 281 6.09 -4.97 4.52
N ILE A 282 6.78 -4.82 5.66
CA ILE A 282 6.58 -3.68 6.55
C ILE A 282 7.11 -2.40 5.86
N ASP A 283 8.25 -2.46 5.18
CA ASP A 283 8.82 -1.33 4.43
C ASP A 283 7.88 -0.86 3.32
N ASP A 284 7.29 -1.77 2.54
CA ASP A 284 6.28 -1.43 1.53
C ASP A 284 5.09 -0.67 2.14
N THR A 285 4.64 -1.10 3.33
CA THR A 285 3.54 -0.44 4.05
C THR A 285 3.96 0.94 4.56
N MET A 286 5.18 1.05 5.09
CA MET A 286 5.76 2.31 5.55
C MET A 286 5.84 3.32 4.40
N PHE A 287 6.38 2.90 3.25
CA PHE A 287 6.49 3.73 2.07
C PHE A 287 5.13 4.29 1.61
N VAL A 288 4.09 3.45 1.55
CA VAL A 288 2.73 3.90 1.17
C VAL A 288 2.19 4.96 2.14
N LEU A 289 2.33 4.73 3.45
CA LEU A 289 1.80 5.63 4.48
C LEU A 289 2.58 6.94 4.57
N GLU A 290 3.92 6.89 4.49
CA GLU A 290 4.78 8.08 4.45
C GLU A 290 4.47 8.94 3.22
N MET A 291 4.35 8.31 2.05
CA MET A 291 3.96 9.02 0.83
C MET A 291 2.60 9.68 0.99
N TYR A 292 1.58 8.95 1.46
CA TYR A 292 0.28 9.56 1.69
C TYR A 292 0.35 10.76 2.66
N LEU A 293 1.05 10.63 3.80
CA LEU A 293 1.17 11.70 4.79
C LEU A 293 1.91 12.92 4.24
N PHE A 294 2.97 12.71 3.46
CA PHE A 294 3.71 13.77 2.80
C PHE A 294 2.79 14.61 1.89
N TYR A 295 2.07 13.97 0.96
CA TYR A 295 1.16 14.68 0.05
C TYR A 295 -0.07 15.24 0.76
N ALA A 296 -0.55 14.60 1.83
CA ALA A 296 -1.65 15.11 2.66
C ALA A 296 -1.29 16.44 3.34
N ASN A 297 -0.05 16.57 3.82
CA ASN A 297 0.43 17.81 4.40
C ASN A 297 0.57 18.91 3.35
N GLN A 298 1.04 18.58 2.14
CA GLN A 298 1.13 19.54 1.04
C GLN A 298 -0.25 20.04 0.57
N ASP A 299 -1.24 19.15 0.43
CA ASP A 299 -2.62 19.53 0.09
C ASP A 299 -3.22 20.48 1.15
N ARG A 300 -2.92 20.23 2.44
CA ARG A 300 -3.32 21.14 3.53
C ARG A 300 -2.65 22.52 3.43
N LEU A 301 -1.36 22.56 3.11
CA LEU A 301 -0.61 23.82 2.92
C LEU A 301 -1.15 24.62 1.73
N LEU A 302 -1.46 23.96 0.61
CA LEU A 302 -2.07 24.58 -0.56
C LEU A 302 -3.46 25.18 -0.23
N LYS A 303 -4.29 24.47 0.52
CA LYS A 303 -5.60 24.98 0.96
C LYS A 303 -5.47 26.17 1.91
N CYS A 304 -4.45 26.20 2.77
CA CYS A 304 -4.19 27.32 3.67
C CYS A 304 -3.71 28.57 2.92
N THR A 305 -2.84 28.41 1.92
CA THR A 305 -2.36 29.55 1.10
C THR A 305 -3.47 30.12 0.21
N GLN A 306 -4.36 29.28 -0.33
CA GLN A 306 -5.52 29.73 -1.09
C GLN A 306 -6.56 30.46 -0.21
N LYS A 307 -6.77 30.03 1.04
CA LYS A 307 -7.64 30.73 2.00
C LYS A 307 -7.10 32.10 2.44
N LYS A 308 -5.78 32.34 2.36
CA LYS A 308 -5.17 33.65 2.65
C LYS A 308 -5.23 34.64 1.48
N LYS A 309 -5.54 34.16 0.27
CA LYS A 309 -5.67 34.96 -0.97
C LYS A 309 -7.11 35.35 -1.31
N LYS A 310 -8.09 34.87 -0.53
CA LYS A 310 -9.50 35.31 -0.56
C LYS A 310 -9.78 36.10 0.70
#